data_AF-A0A645H5L7-F1
#
_entry.id   AF-A0A645H5L7-F1
#
_cell.length_a   1.000
_cell.length_b   1.000
_cell.length_c   1.000
_cell.angle_alpha   90.00
_cell.angle_beta   90.00
_cell.angle_gamma   90.00
#
_symmetry.space_group_name_H-M   'P 1'
#
loop_
_entity.id
_entity.type
_entity.pdbx_description
1 polymer ?
#
loop_
_entity_poly.entity_id
_entity_poly.type
_entity_poly.pdbx_seq_one_letter_code
_entity_poly.pdbx_strand_id
1 'polypeptide(L)'
;MYFASKHYDPSKEYYWASSTYKDTGYAELIDLFTVGNYYTTITKEEYLKNNPEVRNETDMRAQSSLWYCVEGSCENLRTVMGENKFIGGILADQFYDNPEGLTESIKMNLHKSDGVMIFDIVHIINKNMWEYVEKGLRESEVIP
;
A
#
# COMPACT_ATOMS: atom_id res chain seq x y z
N MET A 1 -15.24 10.29 -0.80
CA MET A 1 -14.04 9.49 -1.11
C MET A 1 -14.57 8.09 -1.17
N TYR A 2 -14.69 7.59 -2.38
CA TYR A 2 -15.63 6.52 -2.70
C TYR A 2 -15.30 5.22 -1.94
N PHE A 3 -14.03 4.87 -1.83
CA PHE A 3 -13.57 3.66 -1.12
C PHE A 3 -13.45 3.80 0.40
N ALA A 4 -13.76 4.95 1.02
CA ALA A 4 -13.56 5.17 2.45
C ALA A 4 -14.72 4.61 3.30
N SER A 5 -14.45 4.33 4.58
CA SER A 5 -15.50 4.01 5.56
C SER A 5 -16.41 5.21 5.78
N LYS A 6 -17.71 4.97 5.97
CA LYS A 6 -18.66 6.01 6.41
C LYS A 6 -18.33 6.60 7.79
N HIS A 7 -17.45 5.95 8.55
CA HIS A 7 -16.98 6.41 9.85
C HIS A 7 -15.74 7.31 9.78
N TYR A 8 -15.05 7.36 8.63
CA TYR A 8 -13.95 8.28 8.39
C TYR A 8 -14.50 9.66 7.98
N ASP A 9 -14.14 10.70 8.72
CA ASP A 9 -14.64 12.06 8.49
C ASP A 9 -13.57 12.97 7.87
N PRO A 10 -13.48 13.06 6.53
CA PRO A 10 -12.44 13.84 5.85
C PRO A 10 -12.61 15.35 6.05
N SER A 11 -13.77 15.84 6.49
CA SER A 11 -13.97 17.27 6.78
C SER A 11 -13.07 17.80 7.90
N LYS A 12 -12.53 16.89 8.73
CA LYS A 12 -11.57 17.21 9.80
C LYS A 12 -10.16 17.49 9.28
N GLU A 13 -9.83 16.99 8.10
CA GLU A 13 -8.49 17.07 7.52
C GLU A 13 -8.45 17.96 6.27
N TYR A 14 -9.52 17.94 5.48
CA TYR A 14 -9.56 18.56 4.16
C TYR A 14 -10.64 19.65 4.09
N TYR A 15 -10.20 20.88 3.83
CA TYR A 15 -11.07 22.06 3.76
C TYR A 15 -12.17 21.96 2.67
N TRP A 16 -11.95 21.13 1.65
CA TRP A 16 -12.89 20.95 0.54
C TRP A 16 -14.03 19.98 0.87
N ALA A 17 -13.90 19.16 1.92
CA ALA A 17 -14.88 18.14 2.27
C ALA A 17 -15.96 18.71 3.21
N SER A 18 -17.24 18.52 2.86
CA SER A 18 -18.35 18.83 3.76
C SER A 18 -18.40 17.83 4.92
N SER A 19 -19.01 18.21 6.05
CA SER A 19 -19.20 17.31 7.20
C SER A 19 -20.05 16.07 6.91
N THR A 20 -20.88 16.13 5.87
CA THR A 20 -21.68 15.01 5.35
C THR A 20 -20.97 14.19 4.28
N TYR A 21 -19.75 14.58 3.87
CA TYR A 21 -19.07 13.91 2.77
C TYR A 21 -18.73 12.44 3.10
N LYS A 22 -18.52 12.12 4.38
CA LYS A 22 -18.36 10.73 4.86
C LYS A 22 -19.54 9.82 4.54
N ASP A 23 -20.74 10.37 4.40
CA ASP A 23 -21.97 9.61 4.09
C ASP A 23 -21.94 9.05 2.64
N THR A 24 -20.96 9.48 1.83
CA THR A 24 -20.70 8.97 0.48
C THR A 24 -19.69 7.83 0.42
N GLY A 25 -19.07 7.47 1.56
CA GLY A 25 -18.15 6.34 1.66
C GLY A 25 -18.88 5.01 1.57
N TYR A 26 -18.32 4.05 0.83
CA TYR A 26 -18.93 2.74 0.63
C TYR A 26 -18.01 1.56 0.98
N ALA A 27 -16.95 1.76 1.78
CA ALA A 27 -16.06 0.66 2.17
C ALA A 27 -16.80 -0.55 2.75
N GLU A 28 -17.86 -0.32 3.51
CA GLU A 28 -18.68 -1.37 4.12
C GLU A 28 -19.44 -2.24 3.10
N LEU A 29 -19.51 -1.81 1.83
CA LEU A 29 -20.11 -2.55 0.73
C LEU A 29 -19.06 -3.26 -0.16
N ILE A 30 -17.76 -3.08 0.12
CA ILE A 30 -16.68 -3.66 -0.66
C ILE A 30 -16.23 -4.98 -0.02
N ASP A 31 -16.38 -6.09 -0.74
CA ASP A 31 -15.90 -7.40 -0.28
C ASP A 31 -14.38 -7.53 -0.35
N LEU A 32 -13.76 -6.94 -1.39
CA LEU A 32 -12.34 -7.01 -1.67
C LEU A 32 -11.83 -5.66 -2.17
N PHE A 33 -10.92 -5.05 -1.42
CA PHE A 33 -10.24 -3.83 -1.83
C PHE A 33 -8.73 -4.05 -1.86
N THR A 34 -8.12 -3.91 -3.04
CA THR A 34 -6.67 -4.01 -3.23
C THR A 34 -6.12 -2.63 -3.59
N VAL A 35 -5.11 -2.17 -2.87
CA VAL A 35 -4.50 -0.85 -3.07
C VAL A 35 -3.18 -0.94 -3.81
N GLY A 36 -2.89 -0.01 -4.72
CA GLY A 36 -1.59 0.08 -5.38
C GLY A 36 -0.55 0.77 -4.50
N ASN A 37 -0.02 0.09 -3.48
CA ASN A 37 1.10 0.58 -2.68
C ASN A 37 2.44 0.40 -3.41
N TYR A 38 2.53 0.91 -4.64
CA TYR A 38 3.63 0.71 -5.57
C TYR A 38 4.83 1.61 -5.24
N TYR A 39 5.42 1.33 -4.08
CA TYR A 39 6.55 2.08 -3.52
C TYR A 39 7.73 1.15 -3.25
N THR A 40 8.93 1.64 -3.56
CA THR A 40 10.18 0.95 -3.25
C THR A 40 10.72 1.30 -1.86
N THR A 41 10.37 2.46 -1.32
CA THR A 41 10.65 2.81 0.08
C THR A 41 9.66 2.09 0.99
N ILE A 42 10.18 1.22 1.86
CA ILE A 42 9.34 0.31 2.64
C ILE A 42 8.88 0.95 3.94
N THR A 43 9.81 1.52 4.71
CA THR A 43 9.52 2.07 6.05
C THR A 43 9.35 3.58 6.03
N LYS A 44 8.58 4.11 7.00
CA LYS A 44 8.49 5.55 7.22
C LYS A 44 9.83 6.14 7.65
N GLU A 45 10.65 5.39 8.39
CA GLU A 45 11.96 5.84 8.83
C GLU A 45 12.88 6.12 7.63
N GLU A 46 12.96 5.18 6.69
CA GLU A 46 13.72 5.34 5.45
C GLU A 46 13.19 6.51 4.63
N TYR A 47 11.86 6.61 4.52
CA TYR A 47 11.19 7.70 3.82
C TYR A 47 11.57 9.07 4.38
N LEU A 48 11.47 9.24 5.71
CA LEU A 48 11.78 10.52 6.37
C LEU A 48 13.26 10.87 6.29
N LYS A 49 14.15 9.87 6.28
CA LYS A 49 15.60 10.07 6.17
C LYS A 49 16.00 10.58 4.78
N ASN A 50 15.42 9.99 3.74
CA ASN A 50 15.79 10.29 2.35
C ASN A 50 14.92 11.40 1.73
N ASN A 51 13.75 11.65 2.34
CA ASN A 51 12.69 12.55 1.89
C ASN A 51 12.49 12.56 0.36
N PRO A 52 12.33 11.38 -0.27
CA PRO A 52 12.30 11.30 -1.71
C PRO A 52 11.02 11.96 -2.24
N GLU A 53 11.16 12.78 -3.27
CA GLU A 53 10.04 13.16 -4.12
C GLU A 53 9.57 11.92 -4.88
N VAL A 54 8.36 11.45 -4.60
CA VAL A 54 7.80 10.25 -5.25
C VAL A 54 6.86 10.66 -6.38
N ARG A 55 7.01 10.01 -7.53
CA ARG A 55 6.16 10.19 -8.71
C ARG A 55 5.57 8.84 -9.10
N ASN A 56 4.29 8.64 -8.85
CA ASN A 56 3.56 7.45 -9.33
C ASN A 56 3.16 7.61 -10.80
N GLU A 57 2.73 6.52 -11.43
CA GLU A 57 2.33 6.47 -12.85
C GLU A 57 1.26 7.50 -13.22
N THR A 58 0.37 7.82 -12.28
CA THR A 58 -0.76 8.74 -12.47
C THR A 58 -0.49 10.17 -11.99
N ASP A 59 0.66 10.44 -11.38
CA ASP A 59 0.93 11.73 -10.75
C ASP A 59 1.51 12.73 -11.75
N MET A 60 0.85 13.89 -11.87
CA MET A 60 1.34 15.01 -12.69
C MET A 60 2.55 15.72 -12.08
N ARG A 61 2.79 15.58 -10.77
CA ARG A 61 3.89 16.21 -10.02
C ARG A 61 4.38 15.27 -8.93
N ALA A 62 5.67 15.31 -8.64
CA ALA A 62 6.18 14.60 -7.49
C ALA A 62 5.66 15.22 -6.18
N GLN A 63 5.36 14.38 -5.20
CA GLN A 63 4.83 14.82 -3.91
C GLN A 63 5.63 14.18 -2.78
N SER A 64 5.65 14.84 -1.62
CA SER A 64 6.21 14.30 -0.40
C SER A 64 5.13 14.18 0.68
N SER A 65 4.93 12.95 1.15
CA SER A 65 3.96 12.57 2.15
C SER A 65 4.23 11.14 2.60
N LEU A 66 3.88 10.80 3.84
CA LEU A 66 3.98 9.43 4.35
C LEU A 66 3.10 8.43 3.56
N TRP A 67 2.17 8.91 2.74
CA TRP A 67 1.47 8.10 1.74
C TRP A 67 2.39 7.41 0.73
N TYR A 68 3.63 7.89 0.55
CA TYR A 68 4.56 7.44 -0.49
C TYR A 68 5.64 6.46 0.00
N CYS A 69 5.34 5.71 1.05
CA CYS A 69 6.10 4.52 1.46
C CYS A 69 5.10 3.42 1.84
N VAL A 70 5.53 2.16 1.78
CA VAL A 70 4.62 1.01 2.01
C VAL A 70 3.98 1.09 3.40
N GLU A 71 4.77 1.28 4.45
CA GLU A 71 4.29 1.36 5.83
C GLU A 71 3.30 2.52 6.03
N GLY A 72 3.66 3.74 5.59
CA GLY A 72 2.84 4.92 5.79
C GLY A 72 1.55 4.90 4.97
N SER A 73 1.59 4.35 3.75
CA SER A 73 0.38 4.13 2.94
C SER A 73 -0.59 3.20 3.65
N CYS A 74 -0.12 2.05 4.15
CA CYS A 74 -0.96 1.11 4.89
C CYS A 74 -1.57 1.73 6.16
N GLU A 75 -0.80 2.52 6.93
CA GLU A 75 -1.32 3.16 8.13
C GLU A 75 -2.37 4.24 7.84
N ASN A 76 -2.14 5.04 6.79
CA ASN A 76 -3.13 6.02 6.36
C ASN A 76 -4.40 5.34 5.82
N LEU A 77 -4.25 4.26 5.04
CA LEU A 77 -5.38 3.45 4.60
C LEU A 77 -6.14 2.81 5.75
N ARG A 78 -5.46 2.36 6.80
CA ARG A 78 -6.14 1.85 8.00
C ARG A 78 -7.03 2.92 8.64
N THR A 79 -6.61 4.19 8.63
CA THR A 79 -7.42 5.31 9.12
C THR A 79 -8.65 5.56 8.24
N VAL A 80 -8.49 5.45 6.92
CA VAL A 80 -9.55 5.68 5.92
C VAL A 80 -10.56 4.53 5.86
N MET A 81 -10.07 3.28 5.90
CA MET A 81 -10.86 2.07 5.77
C MET A 81 -11.50 1.65 7.10
N GLY A 82 -10.95 2.10 8.24
CA GLY A 82 -11.39 1.69 9.56
C GLY A 82 -11.24 0.18 9.75
N GLU A 83 -12.33 -0.47 10.15
CA GLU A 83 -12.40 -1.93 10.34
C GLU A 83 -12.56 -2.71 9.03
N ASN A 84 -12.82 -2.03 7.91
CA ASN A 84 -12.96 -2.69 6.62
C ASN A 84 -11.60 -3.22 6.15
N LYS A 85 -11.62 -4.39 5.51
CA LYS A 85 -10.39 -5.04 5.05
C LYS A 85 -9.83 -4.34 3.82
N PHE A 86 -8.51 -4.28 3.73
CA PHE A 86 -7.81 -3.91 2.50
C PHE A 86 -6.54 -4.72 2.33
N ILE A 87 -6.17 -4.95 1.07
CA ILE A 87 -5.00 -5.74 0.68
C ILE A 87 -3.96 -4.81 0.09
N GLY A 88 -2.76 -4.82 0.66
CA GLY A 88 -1.62 -4.07 0.16
C GLY A 88 -1.12 -4.62 -1.18
N GLY A 89 -0.85 -3.74 -2.14
CA GLY A 89 -0.40 -4.12 -3.49
C GLY A 89 1.05 -3.75 -3.75
N ILE A 90 1.75 -4.62 -4.47
CA ILE A 90 3.17 -4.48 -4.82
C ILE A 90 3.30 -4.51 -6.34
N LEU A 91 4.09 -3.61 -6.91
CA LEU A 91 4.49 -3.67 -8.31
C LEU A 91 5.88 -4.34 -8.40
N ALA A 92 5.93 -5.57 -8.90
CA ALA A 92 7.10 -6.45 -8.83
C ALA A 92 8.28 -5.94 -9.67
N ASP A 93 8.05 -5.24 -10.77
CA ASP A 93 9.12 -4.74 -11.64
C ASP A 93 9.97 -3.64 -10.98
N GLN A 94 9.42 -2.94 -9.97
CA GLN A 94 10.14 -1.94 -9.19
C GLN A 94 11.30 -2.53 -8.38
N PHE A 95 11.35 -3.86 -8.22
CA PHE A 95 12.32 -4.57 -7.41
C PHE A 95 13.36 -5.34 -8.23
N TYR A 96 13.50 -5.10 -9.53
CA TYR A 96 14.51 -5.78 -10.34
C TYR A 96 15.94 -5.54 -9.86
N ASP A 97 16.27 -4.30 -9.51
CA ASP A 97 17.62 -3.93 -9.05
C ASP A 97 17.80 -4.16 -7.53
N ASN A 98 16.70 -4.38 -6.80
CA ASN A 98 16.70 -4.72 -5.38
C ASN A 98 15.65 -5.79 -5.05
N PRO A 99 15.89 -7.07 -5.41
CA PRO A 99 14.92 -8.13 -5.19
C PRO A 99 14.61 -8.41 -3.71
N GLU A 100 15.54 -8.13 -2.79
CA GLU A 100 15.25 -8.22 -1.34
C GLU A 100 14.22 -7.19 -0.89
N GLY A 101 14.10 -6.06 -1.60
CA GLY A 101 13.02 -5.11 -1.37
C GLY A 101 11.63 -5.71 -1.63
N LEU A 102 11.52 -6.69 -2.54
CA LEU A 102 10.26 -7.43 -2.75
C LEU A 102 9.89 -8.23 -1.51
N THR A 103 10.86 -8.95 -0.91
CA THR A 103 10.70 -9.68 0.35
C THR A 103 10.17 -8.76 1.46
N GLU A 104 10.85 -7.63 1.66
CA GLU A 104 10.49 -6.67 2.73
C GLU A 104 9.15 -5.97 2.47
N SER A 105 8.82 -5.69 1.21
CA SER A 105 7.52 -5.13 0.82
C SER A 105 6.39 -6.12 1.10
N ILE A 106 6.58 -7.42 0.81
CA ILE A 106 5.61 -8.47 1.12
C ILE A 106 5.36 -8.52 2.64
N LYS A 107 6.42 -8.58 3.43
CA LYS A 107 6.35 -8.59 4.90
C LYS A 107 5.61 -7.38 5.44
N MET A 108 5.94 -6.19 4.96
CA MET A 108 5.31 -4.96 5.41
C MET A 108 3.82 -4.90 5.07
N ASN A 109 3.43 -5.27 3.85
CA ASN A 109 2.01 -5.32 3.47
C ASN A 109 1.24 -6.36 4.30
N LEU A 110 1.79 -7.56 4.52
CA LEU A 110 1.16 -8.58 5.37
C LEU A 110 1.04 -8.15 6.84
N HIS A 111 1.99 -7.37 7.35
CA HIS A 111 1.97 -6.89 8.73
C HIS A 111 1.01 -5.70 8.95
N LYS A 112 0.89 -4.80 7.97
CA LYS A 112 0.13 -3.53 8.11
C LYS A 112 -1.22 -3.51 7.39
N SER A 113 -1.51 -4.53 6.58
CA SER A 113 -2.79 -4.69 5.87
C SER A 113 -3.34 -6.10 6.04
N ASP A 114 -4.50 -6.40 5.44
CA ASP A 114 -5.20 -7.68 5.61
C ASP A 114 -4.76 -8.75 4.59
N GLY A 115 -3.72 -8.47 3.80
CA GLY A 115 -3.16 -9.39 2.82
C GLY A 115 -2.19 -8.70 1.87
N VAL A 116 -1.64 -9.46 0.93
CA VAL A 116 -0.76 -8.93 -0.12
C VAL A 116 -1.25 -9.34 -1.51
N MET A 117 -1.19 -8.41 -2.44
CA MET A 117 -1.39 -8.62 -3.88
C MET A 117 -0.09 -8.23 -4.59
N ILE A 118 0.42 -9.12 -5.45
CA ILE A 118 1.64 -8.88 -6.24
C ILE A 118 1.24 -8.72 -7.71
N PHE A 119 1.59 -7.57 -8.29
CA PHE A 119 1.31 -7.21 -9.66
C PHE A 119 2.62 -6.96 -10.42
N ASP A 120 2.85 -7.43 -11.64
CA ASP A 120 2.23 -8.53 -12.36
C ASP A 120 3.14 -9.78 -12.27
N ILE A 121 2.54 -10.98 -12.18
CA ILE A 121 3.22 -12.28 -12.05
C ILE A 121 4.22 -12.54 -13.19
N VAL A 122 4.02 -11.94 -14.36
CA VAL A 122 4.94 -12.04 -15.50
C VAL A 122 6.36 -11.59 -15.13
N HIS A 123 6.50 -10.62 -14.23
CA HIS A 123 7.80 -10.14 -13.75
C HIS A 123 8.48 -11.17 -12.87
N ILE A 124 7.73 -11.83 -11.98
CA ILE A 124 8.24 -12.91 -11.13
C ILE A 124 8.72 -14.08 -11.99
N ILE A 125 7.96 -14.46 -13.01
CA ILE A 125 8.29 -15.56 -13.92
C ILE A 125 9.54 -15.22 -14.75
N ASN A 126 9.52 -14.09 -15.46
CA ASN A 126 10.57 -13.75 -16.44
C ASN A 126 11.91 -13.40 -15.79
N LYS A 127 11.90 -12.94 -14.53
CA LYS A 127 13.11 -12.62 -13.77
C LYS A 127 13.46 -13.65 -12.71
N ASN A 128 12.72 -14.75 -12.65
CA ASN A 128 12.93 -15.84 -11.68
C ASN A 128 12.97 -15.36 -10.21
N MET A 129 12.05 -14.49 -9.82
CA MET A 129 12.03 -13.84 -8.49
C MET A 129 11.26 -14.66 -7.42
N TRP A 130 10.93 -15.92 -7.71
CA TRP A 130 10.13 -16.77 -6.83
C TRP A 130 10.75 -16.95 -5.44
N GLU A 131 12.08 -16.99 -5.34
CA GLU A 131 12.77 -17.13 -4.06
C GLU A 131 12.47 -15.98 -3.08
N TYR A 132 12.34 -14.75 -3.59
CA TYR A 132 12.05 -13.56 -2.77
C TYR A 132 10.59 -13.53 -2.33
N VAL A 133 9.68 -13.96 -3.21
CA VAL A 133 8.27 -14.14 -2.87
C VAL A 133 8.12 -15.19 -1.78
N GLU A 134 8.72 -16.36 -1.96
CA GLU A 134 8.68 -17.46 -1.00
C GLU A 134 9.27 -17.04 0.35
N LYS A 135 10.44 -16.38 0.34
CA LYS A 135 11.08 -15.84 1.54
C LYS A 135 10.16 -14.88 2.29
N GLY A 136 9.53 -13.93 1.59
CA GLY A 136 8.62 -12.96 2.22
C GLY A 136 7.41 -13.62 2.86
N LEU A 137 6.84 -14.66 2.21
CA LEU A 137 5.71 -15.42 2.75
C LEU A 137 6.11 -16.29 3.95
N ARG A 138 7.29 -16.94 3.91
CA ARG A 138 7.82 -17.76 5.01
C ARG A 138 8.14 -16.93 6.24
N GLU A 139 8.86 -15.82 6.07
CA GLU A 139 9.23 -14.93 7.17
C GLU A 139 8.02 -14.20 7.79
N SER A 140 6.89 -14.17 7.07
CA SER A 140 5.60 -13.66 7.57
C SER A 140 4.68 -14.77 8.11
N GLU A 141 5.18 -16.00 8.23
CA GLU A 141 4.44 -17.17 8.75
C GLU A 141 3.15 -17.51 7.97
N VAL A 142 3.04 -17.09 6.70
CA VAL A 142 1.90 -17.41 5.82
C VAL A 142 1.98 -18.85 5.31
N ILE A 143 3.20 -19.34 5.09
CA ILE A 143 3.50 -20.69 4.63
C ILE A 143 4.55 -21.33 5.55
N PRO A 144 4.48 -22.66 5.78
CA PRO A 144 5.42 -23.39 6.62
C PRO A 144 6.80 -23.47 5.98
#